data_AF-A0A366MPS0-F1
#
_entry.id   AF-A0A366MPS0-F1
#
_cell.length_a   1.000
_cell.length_b   1.000
_cell.length_c   1.000
_cell.angle_alpha   90.00
_cell.angle_beta   90.00
_cell.angle_gamma   90.00
#
_symmetry.space_group_name_H-M   'P 1'
#
loop_
_entity.id
_entity.type
_entity.pdbx_description
1 polymer ?
#
loop_
_entity_poly.entity_id
_entity_poly.type
_entity_poly.pdbx_seq_one_letter_code
_entity_poly.pdbx_strand_id
1 'polypeptide(L)'
;MKELKEMTIEFNLNQLVNFYKDNLNLRLELSYNKDNKPVARLYKPTPKAKYSQEKQLFGFYFHSEDRRVDFLSDDYEKRFGNKQADENYKKDKKAKNEKEVLEVKVGDIFKDSWGYEQTNVDYYQVVAKPSNCFIVVKQISSEFTNDNTGCSMSAYVKPIPNEFINDTETKYKLNGKSIKTSSFSRAYKVENIETEKAYCSWYY
;
A
#
# COMPACT_ATOMS: atom_id res chain seq x y z
N MET A 1 48.48 12.47 -15.21
CA MET A 1 47.72 11.33 -14.64
C MET A 1 46.87 11.73 -13.45
N LYS A 2 47.39 12.50 -12.47
CA LYS A 2 46.62 12.95 -11.29
C LYS A 2 45.44 13.89 -11.64
N GLU A 3 45.69 14.90 -12.47
CA GLU A 3 44.66 15.87 -12.90
C GLU A 3 43.50 15.22 -13.67
N LEU A 4 43.80 14.27 -14.56
CA LEU A 4 42.78 13.51 -15.29
C LEU A 4 41.85 12.72 -14.35
N LYS A 5 42.41 12.14 -13.28
CA LYS A 5 41.64 11.41 -12.27
C LYS A 5 40.72 12.34 -11.48
N GLU A 6 41.23 13.50 -11.06
CA GLU A 6 40.45 14.51 -10.34
C GLU A 6 39.29 15.04 -11.19
N MET A 7 39.53 15.33 -12.48
CA MET A 7 38.46 15.72 -13.42
C MET A 7 37.39 14.63 -13.59
N THR A 8 37.79 13.36 -13.60
CA THR A 8 36.87 12.22 -13.75
C THR A 8 35.96 12.09 -12.53
N ILE A 9 36.53 12.25 -11.34
CA ILE A 9 35.81 12.23 -10.07
C ILE A 9 34.80 13.38 -10.01
N GLU A 10 35.21 14.59 -10.34
CA GLU A 10 34.35 15.78 -10.35
C GLU A 10 33.18 15.61 -11.33
N PHE A 11 33.45 15.09 -12.52
CA PHE A 11 32.42 14.77 -13.50
C PHE A 11 31.40 13.76 -12.94
N ASN A 12 31.86 12.66 -12.35
CA ASN A 12 30.98 11.64 -11.77
C ASN A 12 30.12 12.21 -10.63
N LEU A 13 30.69 13.03 -9.76
CA LEU A 13 29.97 13.67 -8.66
C LEU A 13 28.88 14.62 -9.17
N ASN A 14 29.20 15.43 -10.18
CA ASN A 14 28.22 16.32 -10.81
C ASN A 14 27.09 15.56 -11.50
N GLN A 15 27.40 14.44 -12.17
CA GLN A 15 26.39 13.55 -12.73
C GLN A 15 25.47 12.97 -11.65
N LEU A 16 26.04 12.48 -10.55
CA LEU A 16 25.27 11.96 -9.43
C LEU A 16 24.32 13.02 -8.86
N VAL A 17 24.80 14.25 -8.61
CA VAL A 17 23.93 15.35 -8.14
C VAL A 17 22.70 15.54 -9.02
N ASN A 18 22.87 15.52 -10.34
CA ASN A 18 21.76 15.62 -11.29
C ASN A 18 20.84 14.41 -11.24
N PHE A 19 21.39 13.19 -11.19
CA PHE A 19 20.58 11.97 -11.11
C PHE A 19 19.72 11.90 -9.84
N TYR A 20 20.27 12.27 -8.68
CA TYR A 20 19.47 12.34 -7.44
C TYR A 20 18.33 13.34 -7.57
N LYS A 21 18.57 14.49 -8.19
CA LYS A 21 17.55 15.52 -8.40
C LYS A 21 16.46 15.06 -9.36
N ASP A 22 16.84 14.62 -10.56
CA ASP A 22 15.90 14.37 -11.64
C ASP A 22 15.14 13.06 -11.44
N ASN A 23 15.83 12.01 -10.99
CA ASN A 23 15.24 10.68 -10.88
C ASN A 23 14.64 10.40 -9.51
N LEU A 24 15.11 11.03 -8.44
CA LEU A 24 14.66 10.76 -7.07
C LEU A 24 14.00 11.96 -6.39
N ASN A 25 14.06 13.15 -6.99
CA ASN A 25 13.63 14.41 -6.36
C ASN A 25 14.31 14.62 -4.99
N LEU A 26 15.61 14.33 -4.93
CA LEU A 26 16.45 14.50 -3.75
C LEU A 26 17.58 15.47 -4.05
N ARG A 27 17.91 16.33 -3.10
CA ARG A 27 19.04 17.27 -3.23
C ARG A 27 20.28 16.66 -2.59
N LEU A 28 21.27 16.37 -3.41
CA LEU A 28 22.59 15.96 -2.96
C LEU A 28 23.50 17.19 -2.85
N GLU A 29 24.04 17.42 -1.66
CA GLU A 29 24.99 18.48 -1.37
C GLU A 29 26.37 17.89 -1.11
N LEU A 30 27.36 18.42 -1.82
CA LEU A 30 28.76 18.02 -1.70
C LEU A 30 29.54 19.19 -1.10
N SER A 31 30.26 18.94 0.00
CA SER A 31 31.07 19.96 0.66
C SER A 31 32.35 19.34 1.24
N TYR A 32 33.16 20.15 1.92
CA TYR A 32 34.29 19.68 2.73
C TYR A 32 34.08 20.08 4.18
N ASN A 33 34.62 19.30 5.12
CA ASN A 33 34.61 19.65 6.55
C ASN A 33 35.82 20.52 6.91
N LYS A 34 35.95 20.87 8.20
CA LYS A 34 37.09 21.67 8.71
C LYS A 34 38.46 21.01 8.50
N ASP A 35 38.50 19.67 8.36
CA ASP A 35 39.70 18.87 8.13
C ASP A 35 39.94 18.59 6.63
N ASN A 36 39.27 19.31 5.73
CA ASN A 36 39.28 19.09 4.27
C ASN A 36 38.86 17.67 3.84
N LYS A 37 38.10 16.96 4.68
CA LYS A 37 37.50 15.68 4.30
C LYS A 37 36.23 15.89 3.48
N PRO A 38 36.06 15.15 2.37
CA PRO A 38 34.86 15.25 1.54
C PRO A 38 33.62 14.82 2.32
N VAL A 39 32.53 15.57 2.16
CA VAL A 39 31.25 15.36 2.83
C VAL A 39 30.14 15.27 1.78
N ALA A 40 29.18 14.37 2.00
CA ALA A 40 27.94 14.32 1.26
C ALA A 40 26.76 14.40 2.22
N ARG A 41 25.80 15.28 1.91
CA ARG A 41 24.52 15.39 2.62
C ARG A 41 23.39 15.23 1.63
N LEU A 42 22.42 14.39 1.97
CA LEU A 42 21.26 14.14 1.13
C LEU A 42 20.02 14.70 1.80
N TYR A 43 19.21 15.43 1.05
CA TYR A 43 18.01 16.10 1.53
C TYR A 43 16.78 15.69 0.75
N LYS A 44 15.67 15.54 1.47
CA LYS A 44 14.33 15.32 0.92
C LYS A 44 13.50 16.60 1.07
N PRO A 45 12.89 17.12 -0.01
CA PRO A 45 12.03 18.29 0.09
C PRO A 45 10.78 17.97 0.93
N THR A 46 10.46 18.88 1.85
CA THR A 46 9.29 18.82 2.74
C THR A 46 8.50 20.13 2.66
N PRO A 47 7.83 20.40 1.51
CA PRO A 47 7.22 21.70 1.25
C PRO A 47 6.08 22.07 2.22
N LYS A 48 5.52 21.09 2.92
CA LYS A 48 4.43 21.28 3.90
C LYS A 48 4.94 21.47 5.35
N ALA A 49 6.25 21.37 5.59
CA ALA A 49 6.79 21.51 6.93
C ALA A 49 6.93 22.99 7.30
N LYS A 50 6.51 23.34 8.53
CA LYS A 50 6.43 24.73 9.01
C LYS A 50 7.81 25.39 9.20
N TYR A 51 8.81 24.62 9.61
CA TYR A 51 10.10 25.16 10.07
C TYR A 51 11.29 24.79 9.16
N SER A 52 11.26 23.64 8.50
CA SER A 52 12.34 23.21 7.61
C SER A 52 11.75 22.76 6.29
N GLN A 53 12.14 23.44 5.21
CA GLN A 53 11.69 23.12 3.85
C GLN A 53 12.29 21.82 3.32
N GLU A 54 13.31 21.28 4.00
CA GLU A 54 13.94 20.02 3.68
C GLU A 54 14.22 19.19 4.93
N LYS A 55 14.19 17.87 4.77
CA LYS A 55 14.65 16.92 5.78
C LYS A 55 15.95 16.30 5.31
N GLN A 56 17.02 16.44 6.11
CA GLN A 56 18.25 15.71 5.87
C GLN A 56 18.02 14.20 6.09
N LEU A 57 18.31 13.39 5.07
CA LEU A 57 18.24 11.93 5.12
C LEU A 57 19.52 11.35 5.70
N PHE A 58 20.67 11.82 5.22
CA PHE A 58 21.97 11.48 5.79
C PHE A 58 22.98 12.63 5.64
N GLY A 59 24.08 12.55 6.38
CA GLY A 59 25.23 13.42 6.24
C GLY A 59 26.49 12.71 6.69
N PHE A 60 27.31 12.27 5.73
CA PHE A 60 28.53 11.51 6.00
C PHE A 60 29.75 12.25 5.46
N TYR A 61 30.86 12.11 6.16
CA TYR A 61 32.17 12.47 5.62
C TYR A 61 32.92 11.21 5.21
N PHE A 62 33.80 11.34 4.23
CA PHE A 62 34.55 10.24 3.64
C PHE A 62 36.05 10.51 3.78
N HIS A 63 36.83 9.43 3.74
CA HIS A 63 38.28 9.53 3.81
C HIS A 63 38.89 10.06 2.50
N SER A 64 38.26 9.76 1.36
CA SER A 64 38.69 10.21 0.03
C SER A 64 37.49 10.44 -0.88
N GLU A 65 37.72 11.13 -2.00
CA GLU A 65 36.70 11.35 -3.03
C GLU A 65 36.26 10.07 -3.72
N ASP A 66 37.20 9.17 -4.02
CA ASP A 66 36.90 7.87 -4.62
C ASP A 66 35.86 7.12 -3.77
N ARG A 67 36.06 7.08 -2.45
CA ARG A 67 35.11 6.45 -1.51
C ARG A 67 33.75 7.15 -1.47
N ARG A 68 33.74 8.47 -1.63
CA ARG A 68 32.49 9.25 -1.70
C ARG A 68 31.71 8.90 -2.96
N VAL A 69 32.39 8.82 -4.11
CA VAL A 69 31.80 8.41 -5.39
C VAL A 69 31.25 6.99 -5.30
N ASP A 70 32.05 6.01 -4.84
CA ASP A 70 31.63 4.61 -4.72
C ASP A 70 30.36 4.49 -3.87
N PHE A 71 30.34 5.15 -2.71
CA PHE A 71 29.19 5.13 -1.81
C PHE A 71 27.94 5.75 -2.44
N LEU A 72 28.09 6.92 -3.07
CA LEU A 72 26.96 7.63 -3.66
C LEU A 72 26.38 6.93 -4.88
N SER A 73 27.23 6.26 -5.67
CA SER A 73 26.80 5.42 -6.80
C SER A 73 25.98 4.22 -6.30
N ASP A 74 26.48 3.49 -5.30
CA ASP A 74 25.78 2.34 -4.71
C ASP A 74 24.45 2.75 -4.04
N ASP A 75 24.43 3.86 -3.27
CA ASP A 75 23.19 4.39 -2.68
C ASP A 75 22.18 4.82 -3.77
N TYR A 76 22.65 5.42 -4.86
CA TYR A 76 21.80 5.84 -5.97
C TYR A 76 21.16 4.64 -6.66
N GLU A 77 21.96 3.63 -7.02
CA GLU A 77 21.48 2.42 -7.69
C GLU A 77 20.43 1.70 -6.85
N LYS A 78 20.66 1.56 -5.54
CA LYS A 78 19.69 0.97 -4.60
C LYS A 78 18.39 1.76 -4.54
N ARG A 79 18.46 3.09 -4.41
CA ARG A 79 17.27 3.95 -4.33
C ARG A 79 16.48 3.95 -5.62
N PHE A 80 17.18 4.02 -6.75
CA PHE A 80 16.56 4.05 -8.06
C PHE A 80 15.92 2.70 -8.39
N GLY A 81 16.61 1.59 -8.12
CA GLY A 81 16.06 0.24 -8.23
C GLY A 81 14.81 0.05 -7.38
N ASN A 82 14.85 0.49 -6.11
CA ASN A 82 13.68 0.45 -5.22
C ASN A 82 12.51 1.30 -5.74
N LYS A 83 12.79 2.50 -6.29
CA LYS A 83 11.77 3.36 -6.89
C LYS A 83 11.12 2.68 -8.09
N GLN A 84 11.91 2.10 -9.00
CA GLN A 84 11.38 1.38 -10.16
C GLN A 84 10.55 0.16 -9.74
N ALA A 85 11.03 -0.60 -8.76
CA ALA A 85 10.31 -1.76 -8.24
C ALA A 85 8.96 -1.36 -7.62
N ASP A 86 8.91 -0.27 -6.84
CA ASP A 86 7.67 0.26 -6.28
C ASP A 86 6.71 0.76 -7.37
N GLU A 87 7.22 1.43 -8.40
CA GLU A 87 6.41 1.86 -9.55
C GLU A 87 5.82 0.68 -10.33
N ASN A 88 6.62 -0.36 -10.59
CA ASN A 88 6.15 -1.58 -11.25
C ASN A 88 5.12 -2.31 -10.40
N TYR A 89 5.38 -2.50 -9.10
CA TYR A 89 4.42 -3.08 -8.16
C TYR A 89 3.08 -2.33 -8.15
N LYS A 90 3.12 -0.99 -8.15
CA LYS A 90 1.90 -0.16 -8.23
C LYS A 90 1.15 -0.35 -9.54
N LYS A 91 1.84 -0.45 -10.67
CA LYS A 91 1.25 -0.72 -11.99
C LYS A 91 0.60 -2.11 -12.02
N ASP A 92 1.33 -3.13 -11.59
CA ASP A 92 0.85 -4.52 -11.57
C ASP A 92 -0.37 -4.68 -10.65
N LYS A 93 -0.30 -4.09 -9.45
CA LYS A 93 -1.42 -4.06 -8.51
C LYS A 93 -2.63 -3.34 -9.09
N LYS A 94 -2.43 -2.21 -9.78
CA LYS A 94 -3.51 -1.48 -10.45
C LYS A 94 -4.15 -2.33 -11.55
N ALA A 95 -3.36 -2.95 -12.42
CA ALA A 95 -3.86 -3.81 -13.50
C ALA A 95 -4.62 -5.03 -12.95
N LYS A 96 -4.09 -5.68 -11.91
CA LYS A 96 -4.77 -6.76 -11.20
C LYS A 96 -6.12 -6.30 -10.62
N ASN A 97 -6.11 -5.16 -9.93
CA ASN A 97 -7.33 -4.61 -9.34
C ASN A 97 -8.37 -4.26 -10.41
N GLU A 98 -7.97 -3.67 -11.53
CA GLU A 98 -8.86 -3.35 -12.65
C GLU A 98 -9.52 -4.60 -13.23
N LYS A 99 -8.75 -5.69 -13.42
CA LYS A 99 -9.29 -6.98 -13.85
C LYS A 99 -10.30 -7.54 -12.84
N GLU A 100 -9.93 -7.61 -11.57
CA GLU A 100 -10.80 -8.12 -10.50
C GLU A 100 -12.10 -7.32 -10.34
N VAL A 101 -12.02 -5.99 -10.50
CA VAL A 101 -13.17 -5.08 -10.44
C VAL A 101 -14.17 -5.39 -11.56
N LEU A 102 -13.69 -5.77 -12.76
CA LEU A 102 -14.55 -6.17 -13.88
C LEU A 102 -15.27 -7.49 -13.62
N GLU A 103 -14.63 -8.43 -12.90
CA GLU A 103 -15.21 -9.75 -12.55
C GLU A 103 -16.36 -9.68 -11.52
N VAL A 104 -16.52 -8.56 -10.80
CA VAL A 104 -17.64 -8.38 -9.86
C VAL A 104 -18.94 -8.16 -10.62
N LYS A 105 -19.99 -8.90 -10.29
CA LYS A 105 -21.31 -8.83 -10.93
C LYS A 105 -22.42 -8.65 -9.89
N VAL A 106 -23.59 -8.26 -10.37
CA VAL A 106 -24.82 -8.25 -9.56
C VAL A 106 -25.10 -9.67 -9.07
N GLY A 107 -25.48 -9.80 -7.80
CA GLY A 107 -25.66 -11.08 -7.11
C GLY A 107 -24.43 -11.59 -6.37
N ASP A 108 -23.23 -11.04 -6.62
CA ASP A 108 -22.05 -11.41 -5.83
C ASP A 108 -22.22 -11.01 -4.36
N ILE A 109 -21.65 -11.79 -3.46
CA ILE A 109 -21.69 -11.56 -2.01
C ILE A 109 -20.31 -11.14 -1.53
N PHE A 110 -20.28 -10.16 -0.64
CA PHE A 110 -19.10 -9.69 0.07
C PHE A 110 -19.28 -9.98 1.56
N LYS A 111 -18.22 -10.47 2.20
CA LYS A 111 -18.18 -10.77 3.62
C LYS A 111 -17.25 -9.79 4.31
N ASP A 112 -17.75 -9.12 5.33
CA ASP A 112 -16.97 -8.38 6.30
C ASP A 112 -16.88 -9.15 7.60
N SER A 113 -15.71 -9.18 8.23
CA SER A 113 -15.54 -9.72 9.57
C SER A 113 -14.79 -8.70 10.40
N TRP A 114 -15.45 -8.22 11.44
CA TRP A 114 -14.97 -7.11 12.23
C TRP A 114 -15.28 -7.35 13.69
N GLY A 115 -14.53 -6.69 14.55
CA GLY A 115 -14.53 -7.06 15.95
C GLY A 115 -13.44 -6.34 16.71
N TYR A 116 -13.74 -5.99 17.95
CA TYR A 116 -12.70 -5.60 18.90
C TYR A 116 -12.51 -6.73 19.91
N GLU A 117 -13.51 -6.93 20.77
CA GLU A 117 -13.56 -8.03 21.74
C GLU A 117 -14.37 -9.24 21.25
N GLN A 118 -15.21 -9.05 20.23
CA GLN A 118 -16.08 -10.08 19.64
C GLN A 118 -15.83 -10.18 18.15
N THR A 119 -16.21 -11.29 17.50
CA THR A 119 -16.11 -11.42 16.03
C THR A 119 -17.49 -11.39 15.41
N ASN A 120 -17.83 -10.27 14.80
CA ASN A 120 -19.06 -10.10 14.02
C ASN A 120 -18.77 -10.36 12.55
N VAL A 121 -19.79 -10.86 11.84
CA VAL A 121 -19.71 -11.11 10.41
C VAL A 121 -20.94 -10.48 9.76
N ASP A 122 -20.69 -9.61 8.78
CA ASP A 122 -21.74 -9.03 7.95
C ASP A 122 -21.58 -9.48 6.51
N TYR A 123 -22.68 -9.82 5.87
CA TYR A 123 -22.71 -10.14 4.46
C TYR A 123 -23.47 -9.07 3.66
N TYR A 124 -22.96 -8.78 2.47
CA TYR A 124 -23.51 -7.77 1.58
C TYR A 124 -23.67 -8.35 0.19
N GLN A 125 -24.85 -8.25 -0.41
CA GLN A 125 -25.09 -8.69 -1.78
C GLN A 125 -25.14 -7.50 -2.73
N VAL A 126 -24.46 -7.62 -3.87
CA VAL A 126 -24.48 -6.62 -4.93
C VAL A 126 -25.86 -6.60 -5.59
N VAL A 127 -26.56 -5.47 -5.49
CA VAL A 127 -27.87 -5.26 -6.12
C VAL A 127 -27.78 -4.48 -7.43
N ALA A 128 -26.75 -3.63 -7.57
CA ALA A 128 -26.48 -2.92 -8.82
C ALA A 128 -24.99 -2.63 -9.01
N LYS A 129 -24.58 -2.49 -10.27
CA LYS A 129 -23.22 -2.09 -10.67
C LYS A 129 -23.30 -0.84 -11.58
N PRO A 130 -23.46 0.37 -11.01
CA PRO A 130 -23.65 1.59 -11.80
C PRO A 130 -22.44 1.97 -12.67
N SER A 131 -21.25 1.45 -12.38
CA SER A 131 -20.06 1.62 -13.21
C SER A 131 -19.06 0.50 -12.92
N ASN A 132 -18.01 0.39 -13.72
CA ASN A 132 -16.97 -0.62 -13.48
C ASN A 132 -16.41 -0.56 -12.05
N CYS A 133 -16.13 0.64 -11.53
CA CYS A 133 -15.46 0.83 -10.24
C CYS A 133 -16.40 0.92 -9.03
N PHE A 134 -17.72 0.98 -9.22
CA PHE A 134 -18.68 1.20 -8.15
C PHE A 134 -19.78 0.15 -8.17
N ILE A 135 -20.13 -0.33 -6.99
CA ILE A 135 -21.24 -1.24 -6.74
C ILE A 135 -22.20 -0.64 -5.71
N VAL A 136 -23.45 -1.05 -5.78
CA VAL A 136 -24.46 -0.81 -4.75
C VAL A 136 -24.77 -2.15 -4.11
N VAL A 137 -24.72 -2.19 -2.78
CA VAL A 137 -24.95 -3.41 -2.01
C VAL A 137 -26.06 -3.20 -0.99
N LYS A 138 -26.73 -4.28 -0.63
CA LYS A 138 -27.62 -4.39 0.53
C LYS A 138 -27.09 -5.44 1.48
N GLN A 139 -27.26 -5.24 2.79
CA GLN A 139 -26.88 -6.24 3.79
C GLN A 139 -27.86 -7.41 3.75
N ILE A 140 -27.34 -8.62 3.80
CA ILE A 140 -28.12 -9.87 3.81
C ILE A 140 -27.96 -10.60 5.13
N SER A 141 -28.99 -11.40 5.46
CA SER A 141 -29.03 -12.26 6.62
C SER A 141 -28.00 -13.39 6.52
N SER A 142 -27.68 -13.98 7.66
CA SER A 142 -26.81 -15.14 7.76
C SER A 142 -27.37 -16.13 8.76
N GLU A 143 -27.18 -17.42 8.50
CA GLU A 143 -27.57 -18.48 9.42
C GLU A 143 -26.36 -19.17 10.02
N PHE A 144 -26.51 -19.65 11.25
CA PHE A 144 -25.50 -20.47 11.91
C PHE A 144 -25.40 -21.85 11.26
N THR A 145 -24.18 -22.34 11.06
CA THR A 145 -23.96 -23.73 10.68
C THR A 145 -23.91 -24.59 11.93
N ASN A 146 -24.28 -25.87 11.78
CA ASN A 146 -24.24 -26.86 12.87
C ASN A 146 -22.81 -27.33 13.21
N ASP A 147 -21.79 -26.64 12.70
CA ASP A 147 -20.40 -27.01 12.92
C ASP A 147 -19.98 -26.66 14.34
N ASN A 148 -19.40 -27.65 15.04
CA ASN A 148 -18.90 -27.43 16.38
C ASN A 148 -17.62 -26.58 16.33
N THR A 149 -17.65 -25.43 16.99
CA THR A 149 -16.52 -24.52 17.20
C THR A 149 -15.69 -24.86 18.44
N GLY A 150 -16.17 -25.79 19.28
CA GLY A 150 -15.53 -26.15 20.55
C GLY A 150 -15.82 -25.19 21.71
N CYS A 151 -16.62 -24.13 21.48
CA CYS A 151 -17.01 -23.16 22.49
C CYS A 151 -18.49 -22.76 22.33
N SER A 152 -19.22 -22.67 23.44
CA SER A 152 -20.66 -22.35 23.46
C SER A 152 -21.00 -20.93 23.00
N MET A 153 -20.01 -20.02 22.96
CA MET A 153 -20.20 -18.62 22.55
C MET A 153 -19.52 -18.32 21.20
N SER A 154 -19.50 -19.30 20.31
CA SER A 154 -19.01 -19.12 18.96
C SER A 154 -19.70 -20.06 17.98
N ALA A 155 -19.85 -19.63 16.74
CA ALA A 155 -20.42 -20.42 15.67
C ALA A 155 -19.77 -20.07 14.33
N TYR A 156 -20.00 -20.91 13.32
CA TYR A 156 -19.79 -20.51 11.94
C TYR A 156 -21.10 -19.99 11.37
N VAL A 157 -21.02 -18.99 10.50
CA VAL A 157 -22.18 -18.42 9.78
C VAL A 157 -21.97 -18.47 8.28
N LYS A 158 -23.05 -18.71 7.55
CA LYS A 158 -23.09 -18.66 6.08
C LYS A 158 -24.12 -17.65 5.61
N PRO A 159 -23.88 -16.97 4.47
CA PRO A 159 -24.82 -15.99 3.94
C PRO A 159 -26.09 -16.67 3.43
N ILE A 160 -27.23 -15.99 3.54
CA ILE A 160 -28.49 -16.38 2.90
C ILE A 160 -28.75 -15.45 1.71
N PRO A 161 -28.48 -15.89 0.45
CA PRO A 161 -28.65 -15.04 -0.72
C PRO A 161 -30.10 -14.55 -0.87
N ASN A 162 -30.27 -13.28 -1.22
CA ASN A 162 -31.55 -12.57 -1.41
C ASN A 162 -32.41 -12.36 -0.16
N GLU A 163 -31.94 -12.75 1.03
CA GLU A 163 -32.62 -12.42 2.29
C GLU A 163 -32.05 -11.12 2.86
N PHE A 164 -32.63 -9.99 2.46
CA PHE A 164 -32.15 -8.67 2.87
C PHE A 164 -32.63 -8.30 4.27
N ILE A 165 -31.70 -7.86 5.13
CA ILE A 165 -32.03 -7.42 6.51
C ILE A 165 -32.85 -6.12 6.49
N ASN A 166 -32.56 -5.25 5.53
CA ASN A 166 -33.24 -3.97 5.35
C ASN A 166 -33.12 -3.50 3.89
N ASP A 167 -33.84 -2.43 3.57
CA ASP A 167 -33.84 -1.83 2.23
C ASP A 167 -32.71 -0.81 1.98
N THR A 168 -31.77 -0.67 2.92
CA THR A 168 -30.71 0.34 2.82
C THR A 168 -29.70 -0.06 1.75
N GLU A 169 -29.60 0.77 0.72
CA GLU A 169 -28.62 0.62 -0.34
C GLU A 169 -27.39 1.49 -0.06
N THR A 170 -26.22 0.86 -0.03
CA THR A 170 -24.95 1.58 0.14
C THR A 170 -24.08 1.43 -1.08
N LYS A 171 -23.58 2.56 -1.58
CA LYS A 171 -22.65 2.60 -2.72
C LYS A 171 -21.21 2.52 -2.25
N TYR A 172 -20.46 1.57 -2.77
CA TYR A 172 -19.04 1.39 -2.48
C TYR A 172 -18.18 1.49 -3.74
N LYS A 173 -16.97 2.03 -3.57
CA LYS A 173 -15.90 1.93 -4.57
C LYS A 173 -15.16 0.60 -4.37
N LEU A 174 -15.03 -0.18 -5.44
CA LEU A 174 -14.25 -1.40 -5.43
C LEU A 174 -12.74 -1.10 -5.42
N ASN A 175 -11.99 -1.99 -4.76
CA ASN A 175 -10.54 -2.04 -4.80
C ASN A 175 -10.14 -3.50 -4.98
N GLY A 176 -9.99 -3.93 -6.23
CA GLY A 176 -10.00 -5.36 -6.57
C GLY A 176 -11.33 -6.00 -6.17
N LYS A 177 -11.27 -7.20 -5.59
CA LYS A 177 -12.43 -7.90 -5.01
C LYS A 177 -12.82 -7.46 -3.59
N SER A 178 -12.59 -6.20 -3.21
CA SER A 178 -12.91 -5.72 -1.85
C SER A 178 -13.60 -4.35 -1.82
N ILE A 179 -14.40 -4.14 -0.78
CA ILE A 179 -15.02 -2.86 -0.43
C ILE A 179 -14.60 -2.41 0.96
N LYS A 180 -14.50 -1.10 1.17
CA LYS A 180 -14.19 -0.51 2.48
C LYS A 180 -15.51 -0.16 3.17
N THR A 181 -15.92 -0.99 4.13
CA THR A 181 -17.16 -0.86 4.91
C THR A 181 -17.03 0.16 6.03
N SER A 182 -15.90 0.17 6.74
CA SER A 182 -15.62 1.12 7.83
C SER A 182 -14.19 1.68 7.77
N SER A 183 -13.81 2.53 8.72
CA SER A 183 -12.43 3.02 8.85
C SER A 183 -11.42 1.92 9.21
N PHE A 184 -11.89 0.82 9.82
CA PHE A 184 -11.09 -0.28 10.34
C PHE A 184 -11.39 -1.63 9.69
N SER A 185 -12.44 -1.77 8.88
CA SER A 185 -12.80 -3.03 8.23
C SER A 185 -12.97 -2.94 6.72
N ARG A 186 -12.89 -4.12 6.08
CA ARG A 186 -13.03 -4.31 4.63
C ARG A 186 -13.75 -5.62 4.36
N ALA A 187 -14.80 -5.56 3.54
CA ALA A 187 -15.44 -6.76 3.04
C ALA A 187 -14.75 -7.26 1.78
N TYR A 188 -14.61 -8.58 1.65
CA TYR A 188 -14.04 -9.26 0.48
C TYR A 188 -15.11 -10.09 -0.23
N LYS A 189 -15.04 -10.18 -1.56
CA LYS A 189 -15.93 -11.02 -2.35
C LYS A 189 -15.77 -12.49 -1.92
N VAL A 190 -16.89 -13.14 -1.66
CA VAL A 190 -16.99 -14.58 -1.45
C VAL A 190 -16.81 -15.26 -2.80
N GLU A 191 -15.80 -16.13 -2.94
CA GLU A 191 -15.52 -16.81 -4.22
C GLU A 191 -16.51 -17.95 -4.49
N ASN A 192 -16.89 -18.70 -3.46
CA ASN A 192 -17.87 -19.77 -3.55
C ASN A 192 -18.83 -19.74 -2.36
N ILE A 193 -20.09 -19.42 -2.64
CA ILE A 193 -21.16 -19.29 -1.65
C ILE A 193 -21.48 -20.62 -0.98
N GLU A 194 -21.39 -21.75 -1.69
CA GLU A 194 -21.75 -23.07 -1.16
C GLU A 194 -20.77 -23.55 -0.09
N THR A 195 -19.50 -23.17 -0.23
CA THR A 195 -18.42 -23.54 0.71
C THR A 195 -18.14 -22.45 1.75
N GLU A 196 -18.76 -21.28 1.62
CA GLU A 196 -18.49 -20.15 2.49
C GLU A 196 -18.93 -20.45 3.92
N LYS A 197 -18.01 -20.24 4.85
CA LYS A 197 -18.28 -20.27 6.28
C LYS A 197 -17.36 -19.31 7.01
N ALA A 198 -17.96 -18.44 7.81
CA ALA A 198 -17.23 -17.42 8.56
C ALA A 198 -17.36 -17.67 10.05
N TYR A 199 -16.26 -17.61 10.78
CA TYR A 199 -16.29 -17.70 12.23
C TYR A 199 -16.88 -16.42 12.84
N CYS A 200 -17.76 -16.57 13.81
CA CYS A 200 -18.27 -15.49 14.65
C CYS A 200 -18.25 -15.90 16.12
N SER A 201 -18.10 -14.92 17.01
CA SER A 201 -18.07 -15.13 18.45
C SER A 201 -18.71 -13.98 19.19
N TRP A 202 -19.34 -14.29 20.31
CA TRP A 202 -20.00 -13.34 21.20
C TRP A 202 -19.63 -13.64 22.65
N TYR A 203 -19.83 -12.68 23.53
CA TYR A 203 -19.66 -12.84 24.97
C TYR A 203 -20.83 -12.12 25.67
N TYR A 204 -21.18 -12.55 26.88
CA TYR A 204 -22.21 -11.90 27.72
C TYR A 204 -21.63 -10.75 28.56
#